data_AF-A0A6I8NZ54-F1
#
_entry.id   AF-A0A6I8NZ54-F1
#
_cell.length_a   1.000
_cell.length_b   1.000
_cell.length_c   1.000
_cell.angle_alpha   90.00
_cell.angle_beta   90.00
_cell.angle_gamma   90.00
#
_symmetry.space_group_name_H-M   'P 1'
#
loop_
_entity.id
_entity.type
_entity.pdbx_description
1 polymer ?
#
loop_
_entity_poly.entity_id
_entity_poly.type
_entity_poly.pdbx_seq_one_letter_code
_entity_poly.pdbx_strand_id
1 'polypeptide(L)'
;SLDPASQEDEILSPSPTDFRTADLEVNTDQDIEKNLDKMMSERTLLKERYQEVLDKQRQVENQLQVQLHQLQQRRQEEMKNHQEILKAIQDVTLKREETKKKMEKEKKEFLQKEQDLKAEIEKLCEKGRREVWEMELDKLKNQDSEINRNILEETERAWKAEILSLESRKELLVLKLEEAEKEAELHLTYFKSMAPTPETVRSKQEWETRLTGVRVMKENVQDQFNKHIQLVRNGAKLSSLPQIPTPTLPPPPSETDFMLQVFQPTPSLVPRMPFSIGQVPTAMVMPSADPRALSFPILNPALSQPSQPSPPLPGSQGRNSPGLVSLVGAHGPHAAPASSIPPPPGLGGLKTPAEPRRPQPVDKLEKILERLLARFPQCNKAQLTNILQQIKTARTTLAGLTMEELAQLVGARLAEQERAAAGAQAPPACKLCLMCQKLVQPSEVHPMACAHVLHKECIKFWAQNTTNDSCPFCPTLK
;
A
#
# COMPACT_ATOMS: atom_id res chain seq x y z
N SER A 1 -21.44 -97.16 25.73
CA SER A 1 -21.60 -97.13 24.26
C SER A 1 -20.21 -97.16 23.64
N LEU A 2 -19.72 -98.21 23.00
CA LEU A 2 -20.28 -99.46 22.50
C LEU A 2 -19.31 -100.61 22.84
N ASP A 3 -19.89 -101.81 22.94
CA ASP A 3 -19.31 -103.09 23.35
C ASP A 3 -18.31 -103.73 22.37
N PRO A 4 -17.57 -104.77 22.84
CA PRO A 4 -16.51 -105.50 22.13
C PRO A 4 -17.01 -106.75 21.38
N ALA A 5 -16.15 -107.35 20.56
CA ALA A 5 -16.25 -108.73 20.05
C ALA A 5 -14.85 -109.34 20.18
N SER A 6 -14.56 -110.41 20.94
CA SER A 6 -15.11 -111.78 20.99
C SER A 6 -14.92 -112.55 19.68
N GLN A 7 -13.85 -113.34 19.63
CA GLN A 7 -13.70 -114.54 18.80
C GLN A 7 -12.62 -115.40 19.49
N GLU A 8 -13.02 -116.29 20.38
CA GLU A 8 -13.45 -117.68 20.18
C GLU A 8 -12.28 -118.65 20.00
N ASP A 9 -12.30 -119.63 20.90
CA ASP A 9 -11.45 -120.80 21.05
C ASP A 9 -11.44 -121.68 19.81
N GLU A 10 -10.27 -122.25 19.48
CA GLU A 10 -10.19 -123.50 18.74
C GLU A 10 -9.21 -124.43 19.47
N ILE A 11 -9.79 -125.36 20.24
CA ILE A 11 -9.09 -126.41 20.98
C ILE A 11 -9.47 -127.77 20.37
N LEU A 12 -8.43 -128.50 19.98
CA LEU A 12 -8.27 -129.96 19.78
C LEU A 12 -9.02 -130.70 18.66
N SER A 13 -8.24 -131.47 17.90
CA SER A 13 -8.51 -132.90 17.72
C SER A 13 -7.21 -133.72 17.63
N PRO A 14 -7.15 -134.93 18.22
CA PRO A 14 -5.92 -135.67 18.52
C PRO A 14 -5.59 -136.74 17.47
N SER A 15 -4.33 -137.17 17.43
CA SER A 15 -3.91 -138.40 16.74
C SER A 15 -3.10 -139.31 17.69
N PRO A 16 -3.11 -140.64 17.46
CA PRO A 16 -3.11 -141.65 18.51
C PRO A 16 -1.71 -141.93 19.07
N THR A 17 -1.63 -141.99 20.39
CA THR A 17 -0.50 -142.52 21.14
C THR A 17 -0.53 -144.05 21.11
N ASP A 18 0.40 -144.65 20.38
CA ASP A 18 0.79 -146.05 20.59
C ASP A 18 1.51 -146.18 21.93
N PHE A 19 0.94 -147.03 22.77
CA PHE A 19 1.39 -147.40 24.10
C PHE A 19 2.62 -148.31 23.95
N ARG A 20 3.81 -147.79 24.24
CA ARG A 20 5.00 -148.61 24.47
C ARG A 20 5.66 -148.17 25.77
N THR A 21 5.25 -148.84 26.84
CA THR A 21 5.86 -148.81 28.18
C THR A 21 7.28 -149.34 28.05
N ALA A 22 8.24 -148.42 27.93
CA ALA A 22 9.62 -148.69 28.26
C ALA A 22 9.82 -148.15 29.67
N ASP A 23 9.83 -149.06 30.64
CA ASP A 23 10.25 -148.81 32.00
C ASP A 23 11.65 -148.20 31.99
N LEU A 24 11.70 -146.89 32.17
CA LEU A 24 12.83 -146.18 32.71
C LEU A 24 12.29 -145.49 33.96
N GLU A 25 12.79 -145.90 35.11
CA GLU A 25 12.60 -145.23 36.39
C GLU A 25 13.03 -143.77 36.23
N VAL A 26 12.06 -142.88 35.95
CA VAL A 26 12.24 -141.43 35.87
C VAL A 26 11.59 -140.81 37.10
N ASN A 27 12.45 -140.19 37.89
CA ASN A 27 12.21 -139.56 39.18
C ASN A 27 11.02 -138.56 39.18
N THR A 28 9.82 -139.05 39.49
CA THR A 28 8.56 -138.28 39.44
C THR A 28 8.47 -137.23 40.55
N ASP A 29 9.07 -137.49 41.71
CA ASP A 29 9.08 -136.55 42.84
C ASP A 29 10.00 -135.34 42.58
N GLN A 30 11.15 -135.57 41.93
CA GLN A 30 12.07 -134.50 41.58
C GLN A 30 11.51 -133.54 40.51
N ASP A 31 10.65 -134.01 39.62
CA ASP A 31 9.99 -133.16 38.62
C ASP A 31 8.82 -132.36 39.22
N ILE A 32 8.13 -132.88 40.24
CA ILE A 32 7.14 -132.14 41.03
C ILE A 32 7.82 -131.02 41.83
N GLU A 33 8.94 -131.32 42.49
CA GLU A 33 9.73 -130.35 43.26
C GLU A 33 10.25 -129.21 42.37
N LYS A 34 10.84 -129.52 41.21
CA LYS A 34 11.28 -128.51 40.22
C LYS A 34 10.12 -127.64 39.72
N ASN A 35 8.93 -128.22 39.51
CA ASN A 35 7.76 -127.45 39.06
C ASN A 35 7.23 -126.52 40.16
N LEU A 36 7.22 -126.95 41.42
CA LEU A 36 6.87 -126.11 42.57
C LEU A 36 7.88 -124.97 42.75
N ASP A 37 9.19 -125.25 42.64
CA ASP A 37 10.25 -124.23 42.72
C ASP A 37 10.14 -123.21 41.58
N LYS A 38 9.85 -123.67 40.35
CA LYS A 38 9.59 -122.80 39.21
C LYS A 38 8.35 -121.93 39.43
N MET A 39 7.25 -122.49 39.89
CA MET A 39 6.02 -121.76 40.19
C MET A 39 6.23 -120.73 41.32
N MET A 40 6.96 -121.08 42.37
CA MET A 40 7.31 -120.17 43.46
C MET A 40 8.23 -119.04 42.97
N SER A 41 9.19 -119.35 42.10
CA SER A 41 10.09 -118.37 41.46
C SER A 41 9.33 -117.43 40.52
N GLU A 42 8.39 -117.95 39.74
CA GLU A 42 7.51 -117.16 38.86
C GLU A 42 6.57 -116.27 39.67
N ARG A 43 6.03 -116.78 40.79
CA ARG A 43 5.22 -115.99 41.74
C ARG A 43 6.02 -114.84 42.34
N THR A 44 7.28 -115.05 42.71
CA THR A 44 8.15 -113.98 43.22
C THR A 44 8.46 -112.95 42.12
N LEU A 45 8.79 -113.40 40.92
CA LEU A 45 9.05 -112.51 39.78
C LEU A 45 7.83 -111.67 39.40
N LEU A 46 6.64 -112.29 39.39
CA LEU A 46 5.39 -111.60 39.11
C LEU A 46 5.08 -110.54 40.18
N LYS A 47 5.35 -110.85 41.46
CA LYS A 47 5.19 -109.91 42.58
C LYS A 47 6.15 -108.72 42.45
N GLU A 48 7.40 -108.97 42.08
CA GLU A 48 8.39 -107.92 41.84
C GLU A 48 8.00 -107.04 40.65
N ARG A 49 7.57 -107.63 39.53
CA ARG A 49 7.07 -106.87 38.37
C ARG A 49 5.83 -106.06 38.70
N TYR A 50 4.90 -106.61 39.47
CA TYR A 50 3.72 -105.88 39.91
C TYR A 50 4.09 -104.68 40.80
N GLN A 51 5.02 -104.88 41.74
CA GLN A 51 5.53 -103.80 42.58
C GLN A 51 6.24 -102.71 41.76
N GLU A 52 7.06 -103.10 40.77
CA GLU A 52 7.72 -102.15 39.86
C GLU A 52 6.71 -101.31 39.07
N VAL A 53 5.63 -101.94 38.58
CA VAL A 53 4.54 -101.23 37.89
C VAL A 53 3.84 -100.25 38.83
N LEU A 54 3.57 -100.64 40.08
CA LEU A 54 2.96 -99.75 41.08
C LEU A 54 3.86 -98.56 41.42
N ASP A 55 5.17 -98.78 41.58
CA ASP A 55 6.12 -97.72 41.89
C ASP A 55 6.28 -96.76 40.72
N LYS A 56 6.31 -97.27 39.48
CA LYS A 56 6.29 -96.45 38.25
C LYS A 56 4.99 -95.66 38.12
N GLN A 57 3.84 -96.28 38.41
CA GLN A 57 2.54 -95.60 38.37
C GLN A 57 2.53 -94.43 39.38
N ARG A 58 2.98 -94.66 40.61
CA ARG A 58 3.10 -93.61 41.64
C ARG A 58 4.07 -92.52 41.22
N GLN A 59 5.21 -92.88 40.62
CA GLN A 59 6.20 -91.91 40.15
C GLN A 59 5.62 -91.01 39.05
N VAL A 60 4.93 -91.59 38.06
CA VAL A 60 4.29 -90.85 36.98
C VAL A 60 3.14 -89.99 37.52
N GLU A 61 2.33 -90.50 38.43
CA GLU A 61 1.25 -89.74 39.07
C GLU A 61 1.79 -88.53 39.85
N ASN A 62 2.84 -88.72 40.66
CA ASN A 62 3.52 -87.63 41.34
C ASN A 62 4.11 -86.60 40.37
N GLN A 63 4.73 -87.05 39.28
CA GLN A 63 5.29 -86.16 38.26
C GLN A 63 4.19 -85.35 37.56
N LEU A 64 3.06 -85.99 37.24
CA LEU A 64 1.91 -85.32 36.64
C LEU A 64 1.26 -84.33 37.61
N GLN A 65 1.19 -84.66 38.91
CA GLN A 65 0.67 -83.77 39.94
C GLN A 65 1.53 -82.51 40.09
N VAL A 66 2.86 -82.65 40.06
CA VAL A 66 3.78 -81.51 40.06
C VAL A 66 3.61 -80.66 38.79
N GLN A 67 3.53 -81.28 37.61
CA GLN A 67 3.29 -80.56 36.36
C GLN A 67 1.96 -79.79 36.38
N LEU A 68 0.89 -80.42 36.88
CA LEU A 68 -0.42 -79.78 37.03
C LEU A 68 -0.33 -78.56 37.95
N HIS A 69 0.33 -78.69 39.10
CA HIS A 69 0.49 -77.59 40.04
C HIS A 69 1.30 -76.44 39.44
N GLN A 70 2.41 -76.73 38.75
CA GLN A 70 3.21 -75.71 38.06
C GLN A 70 2.42 -74.97 36.97
N LEU A 71 1.62 -75.70 36.18
CA LEU A 71 0.76 -75.09 35.15
C LEU A 71 -0.35 -74.22 35.78
N GLN A 72 -0.95 -74.66 36.88
CA GLN A 72 -1.94 -73.88 37.62
C GLN A 72 -1.32 -72.59 38.19
N GLN A 73 -0.13 -72.69 38.78
CA GLN A 73 0.60 -71.54 39.30
C GLN A 73 0.96 -70.55 38.19
N ARG A 74 1.49 -71.03 37.05
CA ARG A 74 1.81 -70.19 35.89
C ARG A 74 0.56 -69.46 35.37
N ARG A 75 -0.57 -70.15 35.26
CA ARG A 75 -1.84 -69.53 34.87
C ARG A 75 -2.27 -68.42 35.83
N GLN A 76 -2.17 -68.65 37.14
CA GLN A 76 -2.52 -67.63 38.14
C GLN A 76 -1.61 -66.41 38.05
N GLU A 77 -0.31 -66.62 37.86
CA GLU A 77 0.67 -65.55 37.70
C GLU A 77 0.44 -64.77 36.39
N GLU A 78 0.18 -65.44 35.28
CA GLU A 78 -0.17 -64.81 34.00
C GLU A 78 -1.45 -63.97 34.12
N MET A 79 -2.48 -64.45 34.82
CA MET A 79 -3.71 -63.69 35.08
C MET A 79 -3.42 -62.44 35.92
N LYS A 80 -2.58 -62.54 36.95
CA LYS A 80 -2.17 -61.39 37.77
C LYS A 80 -1.39 -60.37 36.95
N ASN A 81 -0.41 -60.83 36.17
CA ASN A 81 0.39 -60.00 35.29
C ASN A 81 -0.49 -59.29 34.24
N HIS A 82 -1.42 -60.02 33.61
CA HIS A 82 -2.38 -59.43 32.68
C HIS A 82 -3.23 -58.34 33.34
N GLN A 83 -3.70 -58.55 34.57
CA GLN A 83 -4.46 -57.55 35.31
C GLN A 83 -3.64 -56.29 35.63
N GLU A 84 -2.35 -56.44 35.94
CA GLU A 84 -1.43 -55.32 36.17
C GLU A 84 -1.16 -54.54 34.88
N ILE A 85 -0.95 -55.24 33.76
CA ILE A 85 -0.80 -54.63 32.43
C ILE A 85 -2.05 -53.82 32.06
N LEU A 86 -3.26 -54.37 32.28
CA LEU A 86 -4.51 -53.65 32.01
C LEU A 86 -4.64 -52.36 32.82
N LYS A 87 -4.26 -52.40 34.12
CA LYS A 87 -4.25 -51.20 34.97
C LYS A 87 -3.24 -50.17 34.46
N ALA A 88 -2.03 -50.59 34.08
CA ALA A 88 -1.02 -49.70 33.53
C ALA A 88 -1.48 -49.03 32.21
N ILE A 89 -2.13 -49.79 31.33
CA ILE A 89 -2.72 -49.25 30.09
C ILE A 89 -3.80 -48.21 30.41
N GLN A 90 -4.67 -48.50 31.38
CA GLN A 90 -5.72 -47.58 31.80
C GLN A 90 -5.14 -46.28 32.36
N ASP A 91 -4.13 -46.35 33.23
CA ASP A 91 -3.45 -45.19 33.80
C ASP A 91 -2.79 -44.31 32.74
N VAL A 92 -2.08 -44.91 31.78
CA VAL A 92 -1.47 -44.18 30.66
C VAL A 92 -2.54 -43.54 29.79
N THR A 93 -3.67 -44.21 29.56
CA THR A 93 -4.79 -43.67 28.78
C THR A 93 -5.42 -42.46 29.46
N LEU A 94 -5.62 -42.51 30.78
CA LEU A 94 -6.14 -41.40 31.56
C LEU A 94 -5.16 -40.20 31.56
N LYS A 95 -3.87 -40.45 31.78
CA LYS A 95 -2.83 -39.41 31.71
C LYS A 95 -2.77 -38.75 30.33
N ARG A 96 -2.96 -39.52 29.26
CA ARG A 96 -3.02 -38.98 27.89
C ARG A 96 -4.23 -38.09 27.69
N GLU A 97 -5.38 -38.45 28.21
CA GLU A 97 -6.60 -37.63 28.09
C GLU A 97 -6.50 -36.35 28.93
N GLU A 98 -5.93 -36.41 30.13
CA GLU A 98 -5.67 -35.23 30.96
C GLU A 98 -4.69 -34.25 30.29
N THR A 99 -3.57 -34.75 29.75
CA THR A 99 -2.59 -33.92 29.02
C THR A 99 -3.19 -33.31 27.75
N LYS A 100 -4.04 -34.05 27.04
CA LYS A 100 -4.81 -33.54 25.90
C LYS A 100 -5.76 -32.42 26.31
N LYS A 101 -6.52 -32.57 27.41
CA LYS A 101 -7.40 -31.52 27.93
C LYS A 101 -6.63 -30.28 28.35
N LYS A 102 -5.46 -30.45 28.97
CA LYS A 102 -4.57 -29.33 29.33
C LYS A 102 -4.09 -28.57 28.08
N MET A 103 -3.60 -29.29 27.07
CA MET A 103 -3.18 -28.69 25.80
C MET A 103 -4.33 -27.98 25.09
N GLU A 104 -5.54 -28.56 25.11
CA GLU A 104 -6.71 -27.94 24.51
C GLU A 104 -7.11 -26.63 25.22
N LYS A 105 -7.02 -26.60 26.55
CA LYS A 105 -7.25 -25.39 27.35
C LYS A 105 -6.22 -24.31 27.01
N GLU A 106 -4.93 -24.65 27.03
CA GLU A 106 -3.85 -23.73 26.66
C GLU A 106 -4.03 -23.22 25.22
N LYS A 107 -4.39 -24.09 24.28
CA LYS A 107 -4.68 -23.69 22.89
C LYS A 107 -5.81 -22.67 22.80
N LYS A 108 -6.89 -22.85 23.57
CA LYS A 108 -8.00 -21.88 23.63
C LYS A 108 -7.55 -20.54 24.23
N GLU A 109 -6.75 -20.56 25.29
CA GLU A 109 -6.18 -19.36 25.90
C GLU A 109 -5.24 -18.61 24.94
N PHE A 110 -4.40 -19.32 24.18
CA PHE A 110 -3.54 -18.72 23.15
C PHE A 110 -4.35 -18.10 22.02
N LEU A 111 -5.37 -18.80 21.53
CA LEU A 111 -6.23 -18.29 20.47
C LEU A 111 -7.00 -17.04 20.93
N GLN A 112 -7.45 -17.01 22.18
CA GLN A 112 -8.07 -15.82 22.76
C GLN A 112 -7.10 -14.65 22.82
N LYS A 113 -5.87 -14.87 23.33
CA LYS A 113 -4.83 -13.83 23.38
C LYS A 113 -4.47 -13.30 22.00
N GLU A 114 -4.43 -14.16 20.99
CA GLU A 114 -4.20 -13.75 19.60
C GLU A 114 -5.31 -12.84 19.09
N GLN A 115 -6.59 -13.17 19.37
CA GLN A 115 -7.72 -12.33 19.00
C GLN A 115 -7.70 -10.98 19.73
N ASP A 116 -7.38 -10.96 21.02
CA ASP A 116 -7.30 -9.73 21.82
C ASP A 116 -6.18 -8.81 21.31
N LEU A 117 -5.00 -9.37 21.01
CA LEU A 117 -3.89 -8.62 20.42
C LEU A 117 -4.25 -8.07 19.04
N LYS A 118 -4.94 -8.86 18.22
CA LYS A 118 -5.40 -8.42 16.90
C LYS A 118 -6.39 -7.25 17.01
N ALA A 119 -7.32 -7.32 17.97
CA ALA A 119 -8.27 -6.24 18.23
C ALA A 119 -7.57 -4.95 18.74
N GLU A 120 -6.56 -5.07 19.61
CA GLU A 120 -5.81 -3.90 20.08
C GLU A 120 -4.97 -3.28 18.95
N ILE A 121 -4.35 -4.09 18.07
CA ILE A 121 -3.67 -3.60 16.87
C ILE A 121 -4.64 -2.80 15.98
N GLU A 122 -5.83 -3.36 15.70
CA GLU A 122 -6.83 -2.68 14.87
C GLU A 122 -7.27 -1.35 15.47
N LYS A 123 -7.52 -1.33 16.79
CA LYS A 123 -7.87 -0.12 17.54
C LYS A 123 -6.76 0.94 17.50
N LEU A 124 -5.49 0.54 17.64
CA LEU A 124 -4.36 1.47 17.53
C LEU A 124 -4.20 2.00 16.10
N CYS A 125 -4.38 1.16 15.09
CA CYS A 125 -4.38 1.59 13.69
C CYS A 125 -5.50 2.60 13.40
N GLU A 126 -6.72 2.33 13.87
CA GLU A 126 -7.87 3.24 13.72
C GLU A 126 -7.63 4.58 14.45
N LYS A 127 -7.08 4.53 15.66
CA LYS A 127 -6.69 5.73 16.41
C LYS A 127 -5.67 6.57 15.64
N GLY A 128 -4.60 5.95 15.14
CA GLY A 128 -3.58 6.65 14.35
C GLY A 128 -4.16 7.25 13.06
N ARG A 129 -5.06 6.53 12.36
CA ARG A 129 -5.77 7.09 11.19
C ARG A 129 -6.58 8.33 11.54
N ARG A 130 -7.30 8.31 12.66
CA ARG A 130 -8.13 9.43 13.13
C ARG A 130 -7.28 10.66 13.47
N GLU A 131 -6.17 10.47 14.19
CA GLU A 131 -5.26 11.56 14.54
C GLU A 131 -4.67 12.25 13.30
N VAL A 132 -4.26 11.47 12.28
CA VAL A 132 -3.78 12.04 11.02
C VAL A 132 -4.89 12.81 10.31
N TRP A 133 -6.10 12.27 10.24
CA TRP A 133 -7.23 12.93 9.62
C TRP A 133 -7.61 14.24 10.34
N GLU A 134 -7.62 14.25 11.67
CA GLU A 134 -7.87 15.44 12.48
C GLU A 134 -6.80 16.52 12.25
N MET A 135 -5.53 16.12 12.19
CA MET A 135 -4.43 17.04 11.88
C MET A 135 -4.52 17.64 10.47
N GLU A 136 -4.85 16.81 9.46
CA GLU A 136 -5.05 17.29 8.09
C GLU A 136 -6.25 18.23 7.98
N LEU A 137 -7.34 17.92 8.68
CA LEU A 137 -8.52 18.76 8.74
C LEU A 137 -8.21 20.13 9.37
N ASP A 138 -7.48 20.16 10.48
CA ASP A 138 -7.05 21.40 11.12
C ASP A 138 -6.14 22.22 10.21
N LYS A 139 -5.17 21.57 9.57
CA LYS A 139 -4.29 22.21 8.59
C LYS A 139 -5.08 22.86 7.45
N LEU A 140 -6.05 22.15 6.88
CA LEU A 140 -6.90 22.68 5.81
C LEU A 140 -7.77 23.85 6.28
N LYS A 141 -8.33 23.79 7.49
CA LYS A 141 -9.09 24.90 8.09
C LYS A 141 -8.22 26.14 8.30
N ASN A 142 -6.99 25.95 8.77
CA ASN A 142 -6.04 27.05 8.95
C ASN A 142 -5.63 27.65 7.60
N GLN A 143 -5.41 26.81 6.58
CA GLN A 143 -5.14 27.28 5.21
C GLN A 143 -6.31 28.05 4.61
N ASP A 144 -7.55 27.57 4.78
CA ASP A 144 -8.75 28.27 4.33
C ASP A 144 -8.91 29.63 5.03
N SER A 145 -8.73 29.65 6.35
CA SER A 145 -8.78 30.89 7.15
C SER A 145 -7.75 31.92 6.69
N GLU A 146 -6.54 31.44 6.41
CA GLU A 146 -5.42 32.27 5.94
C GLU A 146 -5.65 32.80 4.52
N ILE A 147 -6.15 31.96 3.61
CA ILE A 147 -6.52 32.36 2.24
C ILE A 147 -7.62 33.41 2.28
N ASN A 148 -8.67 33.19 3.09
CA ASN A 148 -9.78 34.13 3.23
C ASN A 148 -9.31 35.48 3.79
N ARG A 149 -8.44 35.46 4.80
CA ARG A 149 -7.80 36.67 5.35
C ARG A 149 -7.01 37.43 4.27
N ASN A 150 -6.17 36.72 3.51
CA ASN A 150 -5.37 37.34 2.45
C ASN A 150 -6.25 37.91 1.32
N ILE A 151 -7.33 37.23 0.92
CA ILE A 151 -8.28 37.76 -0.07
C ILE A 151 -8.92 39.05 0.43
N LEU A 152 -9.35 39.10 1.69
CA LEU A 152 -9.93 40.31 2.28
C LEU A 152 -8.93 41.46 2.31
N GLU A 153 -7.68 41.20 2.69
CA GLU A 153 -6.62 42.21 2.72
C GLU A 153 -6.24 42.71 1.31
N GLU A 154 -6.11 41.82 0.33
CA GLU A 154 -5.83 42.19 -1.07
C GLU A 154 -6.98 42.98 -1.69
N THR A 155 -8.23 42.59 -1.41
CA THR A 155 -9.40 43.33 -1.91
C THR A 155 -9.50 44.71 -1.27
N GLU A 156 -9.23 44.84 0.03
CA GLU A 156 -9.15 46.14 0.70
C GLU A 156 -8.01 47.01 0.14
N ARG A 157 -6.83 46.42 -0.09
CA ARG A 157 -5.68 47.13 -0.68
C ARG A 157 -5.97 47.62 -2.09
N ALA A 158 -6.56 46.77 -2.94
CA ALA A 158 -6.96 47.14 -4.29
C ALA A 158 -8.01 48.25 -4.27
N TRP A 159 -9.02 48.15 -3.40
CA TRP A 159 -10.04 49.18 -3.22
C TRP A 159 -9.46 50.53 -2.78
N LYS A 160 -8.53 50.54 -1.80
CA LYS A 160 -7.80 51.75 -1.39
C LYS A 160 -6.99 52.34 -2.55
N ALA A 161 -6.33 51.51 -3.35
CA ALA A 161 -5.56 51.97 -4.51
C ALA A 161 -6.45 52.57 -5.61
N GLU A 162 -7.64 52.01 -5.86
CA GLU A 162 -8.63 52.58 -6.78
C GLU A 162 -9.08 53.99 -6.33
N ILE A 163 -9.35 54.17 -5.03
CA ILE A 163 -9.71 55.48 -4.45
C ILE A 163 -8.55 56.47 -4.61
N LEU A 164 -7.33 56.08 -4.22
CA LEU A 164 -6.15 56.94 -4.33
C LEU A 164 -5.84 57.33 -5.78
N SER A 165 -6.04 56.42 -6.74
CA SER A 165 -5.87 56.71 -8.16
C SER A 165 -6.85 57.79 -8.65
N LEU A 166 -8.12 57.69 -8.24
CA LEU A 166 -9.13 58.72 -8.53
C LEU A 166 -8.80 60.06 -7.87
N GLU A 167 -8.38 60.05 -6.60
CA GLU A 167 -8.01 61.25 -5.85
C GLU A 167 -6.80 61.95 -6.47
N SER A 168 -5.72 61.21 -6.75
CA SER A 168 -4.51 61.74 -7.39
C SER A 168 -4.81 62.31 -8.79
N ARG A 169 -5.63 61.62 -9.58
CA ARG A 169 -6.01 62.11 -10.92
C ARG A 169 -6.88 63.36 -10.84
N LYS A 170 -7.79 63.43 -9.86
CA LYS A 170 -8.59 64.64 -9.58
C LYS A 170 -7.68 65.82 -9.25
N GLU A 171 -6.76 65.63 -8.31
CA GLU A 171 -5.81 66.67 -7.86
C GLU A 171 -4.97 67.19 -9.02
N LEU A 172 -4.41 66.31 -9.86
CA LEU A 172 -3.61 66.71 -11.01
C LEU A 172 -4.41 67.56 -12.03
N LEU A 173 -5.65 67.18 -12.32
CA LEU A 173 -6.50 67.93 -13.27
C LEU A 173 -6.96 69.26 -12.69
N VAL A 174 -7.29 69.29 -11.40
CA VAL A 174 -7.63 70.54 -10.68
C VAL A 174 -6.43 71.48 -10.70
N LEU A 175 -5.23 71.00 -10.40
CA LEU A 175 -4.00 71.81 -10.42
C LEU A 175 -3.75 72.44 -11.80
N LYS A 176 -3.93 71.67 -12.89
CA LYS A 176 -3.82 72.22 -14.27
C LYS A 176 -4.85 73.30 -14.57
N LEU A 177 -6.08 73.14 -14.08
CA LEU A 177 -7.14 74.13 -14.25
C LEU A 177 -6.88 75.37 -13.39
N GLU A 178 -6.31 75.21 -12.19
CA GLU A 178 -5.88 76.32 -11.33
C GLU A 178 -4.72 77.11 -11.95
N GLU A 179 -3.78 76.45 -12.61
CA GLU A 179 -2.72 77.13 -13.36
C GLU A 179 -3.29 77.98 -14.50
N ALA A 180 -4.21 77.43 -15.30
CA ALA A 180 -4.90 78.17 -16.36
C ALA A 180 -5.81 79.29 -15.81
N GLU A 181 -6.40 79.09 -14.63
CA GLU A 181 -7.16 80.11 -13.91
C GLU A 181 -6.25 81.28 -13.49
N LYS A 182 -5.08 80.97 -12.90
CA LYS A 182 -4.09 81.97 -12.46
C LYS A 182 -3.48 82.73 -13.62
N GLU A 183 -3.20 82.05 -14.73
CA GLU A 183 -2.78 82.68 -15.99
C GLU A 183 -3.83 83.72 -16.43
N ALA A 184 -5.10 83.33 -16.54
CA ALA A 184 -6.16 84.24 -16.95
C ALA A 184 -6.35 85.41 -15.96
N GLU A 185 -6.26 85.17 -14.65
CA GLU A 185 -6.30 86.21 -13.62
C GLU A 185 -5.15 87.21 -13.75
N LEU A 186 -3.94 86.75 -14.09
CA LEU A 186 -2.77 87.59 -14.32
C LEU A 186 -3.00 88.53 -15.52
N HIS A 187 -3.45 87.99 -16.66
CA HIS A 187 -3.76 88.79 -17.85
C HIS A 187 -4.89 89.80 -17.61
N LEU A 188 -5.94 89.42 -16.89
CA LEU A 188 -7.01 90.35 -16.52
C LEU A 188 -6.54 91.45 -15.58
N THR A 189 -5.57 91.16 -14.71
CA THR A 189 -4.95 92.17 -13.85
C THR A 189 -4.12 93.15 -14.68
N TYR A 190 -3.41 92.66 -15.69
CA TYR A 190 -2.68 93.51 -16.64
C TYR A 190 -3.63 94.42 -17.44
N PHE A 191 -4.72 93.90 -18.02
CA PHE A 191 -5.68 94.74 -18.74
C PHE A 191 -6.40 95.79 -17.87
N LYS A 192 -6.50 95.57 -16.55
CA LYS A 192 -7.05 96.57 -15.62
C LYS A 192 -6.16 97.80 -15.45
N SER A 193 -4.84 97.67 -15.66
CA SER A 193 -3.90 98.80 -15.55
C SER A 193 -3.65 99.53 -16.87
N MET A 194 -4.16 99.01 -18.00
CA MET A 194 -4.04 99.62 -19.32
C MET A 194 -5.17 100.63 -19.60
N ALA A 195 -4.92 101.60 -20.49
CA ALA A 195 -5.95 102.52 -20.95
C ALA A 195 -7.02 101.78 -21.78
N PRO A 196 -8.32 102.05 -21.58
CA PRO A 196 -9.39 101.35 -22.26
C PRO A 196 -9.46 101.74 -23.74
N THR A 197 -8.83 100.90 -24.58
CA THR A 197 -8.94 100.93 -26.04
C THR A 197 -9.94 99.86 -26.50
N PRO A 198 -10.59 100.01 -27.67
CA PRO A 198 -11.54 99.00 -28.17
C PRO A 198 -10.93 97.60 -28.33
N GLU A 199 -9.62 97.51 -28.61
CA GLU A 199 -8.88 96.25 -28.69
C GLU A 199 -8.63 95.64 -27.31
N THR A 200 -8.18 96.42 -26.33
CA THR A 200 -7.96 95.94 -24.95
C THR A 200 -9.27 95.53 -24.27
N VAL A 201 -10.39 96.20 -24.57
CA VAL A 201 -11.72 95.81 -24.09
C VAL A 201 -12.15 94.45 -24.65
N ARG A 202 -11.90 94.19 -25.94
CA ARG A 202 -12.22 92.90 -26.58
C ARG A 202 -11.36 91.77 -26.00
N SER A 203 -10.04 91.95 -25.94
CA SER A 203 -9.13 90.95 -25.37
C SER A 203 -9.45 90.66 -23.91
N LYS A 204 -9.75 91.70 -23.12
CA LYS A 204 -10.21 91.53 -21.73
C LYS A 204 -11.46 90.67 -21.64
N GLN A 205 -12.47 90.90 -22.49
CA GLN A 205 -13.70 90.09 -22.50
C GLN A 205 -13.42 88.62 -22.88
N GLU A 206 -12.49 88.38 -23.81
CA GLU A 206 -12.06 87.02 -24.19
C GLU A 206 -11.37 86.29 -23.03
N TRP A 207 -10.51 86.99 -22.27
CA TRP A 207 -9.89 86.44 -21.05
C TRP A 207 -10.89 86.24 -19.91
N GLU A 208 -11.89 87.11 -19.74
CA GLU A 208 -12.99 86.93 -18.78
C GLU A 208 -13.84 85.69 -19.12
N THR A 209 -14.08 85.47 -20.42
CA THR A 209 -14.79 84.29 -20.92
C THR A 209 -13.99 83.02 -20.67
N ARG A 210 -12.67 83.02 -20.97
CA ARG A 210 -11.75 81.91 -20.66
C ARG A 210 -11.75 81.61 -19.17
N LEU A 211 -11.61 82.63 -18.32
CA LEU A 211 -11.59 82.48 -16.86
C LEU A 211 -12.87 81.82 -16.34
N THR A 212 -14.02 82.31 -16.80
CA THR A 212 -15.33 81.75 -16.42
C THR A 212 -15.45 80.29 -16.88
N GLY A 213 -15.03 79.99 -18.11
CA GLY A 213 -15.02 78.63 -18.65
C GLY A 213 -14.12 77.67 -17.86
N VAL A 214 -12.91 78.12 -17.50
CA VAL A 214 -11.96 77.32 -16.69
C VAL A 214 -12.52 77.06 -15.29
N ARG A 215 -13.15 78.04 -14.64
CA ARG A 215 -13.78 77.86 -13.32
C ARG A 215 -14.92 76.84 -13.35
N VAL A 216 -15.83 76.97 -14.31
CA VAL A 216 -16.94 76.01 -14.50
C VAL A 216 -16.39 74.60 -14.79
N MET A 217 -15.34 74.51 -15.60
CA MET A 217 -14.68 73.24 -15.90
C MET A 217 -14.03 72.62 -14.65
N LYS A 218 -13.40 73.44 -13.80
CA LYS A 218 -12.82 73.01 -12.51
C LYS A 218 -13.88 72.43 -11.58
N GLU A 219 -15.01 73.11 -11.42
CA GLU A 219 -16.13 72.66 -10.59
C GLU A 219 -16.72 71.34 -11.12
N ASN A 220 -17.00 71.25 -12.43
CA ASN A 220 -17.52 70.02 -13.03
C ASN A 220 -16.57 68.82 -12.88
N VAL A 221 -15.25 69.04 -13.02
CA VAL A 221 -14.25 67.98 -12.80
C VAL A 221 -14.26 67.51 -11.35
N GLN A 222 -14.24 68.44 -10.39
CA GLN A 222 -14.30 68.10 -8.97
C GLN A 222 -15.55 67.27 -8.65
N ASP A 223 -16.72 67.68 -9.15
CA ASP A 223 -17.98 66.98 -8.94
C ASP A 223 -17.99 65.58 -9.53
N GLN A 224 -17.50 65.39 -10.77
CA GLN A 224 -17.47 64.08 -11.40
C GLN A 224 -16.54 63.11 -10.65
N PHE A 225 -15.33 63.54 -10.29
CA PHE A 225 -14.42 62.70 -9.52
C PHE A 225 -14.96 62.40 -8.13
N ASN A 226 -15.55 63.38 -7.43
CA ASN A 226 -16.12 63.16 -6.10
C ASN A 226 -17.28 62.16 -6.15
N LYS A 227 -18.13 62.19 -7.18
CA LYS A 227 -19.20 61.20 -7.40
C LYS A 227 -18.61 59.80 -7.63
N HIS A 228 -17.62 59.66 -8.50
CA HIS A 228 -16.96 58.37 -8.74
C HIS A 228 -16.26 57.82 -7.50
N ILE A 229 -15.55 58.67 -6.75
CA ILE A 229 -14.90 58.28 -5.49
C ILE A 229 -15.95 57.78 -4.49
N GLN A 230 -17.10 58.45 -4.36
CA GLN A 230 -18.18 57.96 -3.50
C GLN A 230 -18.75 56.62 -3.95
N LEU A 231 -18.97 56.43 -5.26
CA LEU A 231 -19.44 55.15 -5.80
C LEU A 231 -18.45 54.03 -5.48
N VAL A 232 -17.15 54.27 -5.66
CA VAL A 232 -16.09 53.30 -5.30
C VAL A 232 -16.07 53.05 -3.80
N ARG A 233 -16.19 54.09 -2.96
CA ARG A 233 -16.32 53.93 -1.50
C ARG A 233 -17.50 53.06 -1.09
N ASN A 234 -18.60 53.14 -1.84
CA ASN A 234 -19.80 52.33 -1.65
C ASN A 234 -19.72 50.93 -2.27
N GLY A 235 -18.55 50.53 -2.80
CA GLY A 235 -18.28 49.18 -3.30
C GLY A 235 -18.41 49.00 -4.81
N ALA A 236 -18.63 50.07 -5.59
CA ALA A 236 -18.57 49.98 -7.05
C ALA A 236 -17.12 49.77 -7.50
N LYS A 237 -16.88 48.89 -8.49
CA LYS A 237 -15.54 48.73 -9.07
C LYS A 237 -15.22 49.89 -9.98
N LEU A 238 -14.02 50.47 -9.89
CA LEU A 238 -13.59 51.56 -10.77
C LEU A 238 -13.70 51.19 -12.26
N SER A 239 -13.40 49.94 -12.62
CA SER A 239 -13.49 49.43 -13.99
C SER A 239 -14.91 49.39 -14.57
N SER A 240 -15.93 49.42 -13.72
CA SER A 240 -17.34 49.43 -14.13
C SER A 240 -17.92 50.83 -14.34
N LEU A 241 -17.21 51.87 -13.88
CA LEU A 241 -17.65 53.25 -13.98
C LEU A 241 -17.24 53.88 -15.33
N PRO A 242 -18.02 54.83 -15.87
CA PRO A 242 -17.64 55.54 -17.09
C PRO A 242 -16.35 56.32 -16.88
N GLN A 243 -15.42 56.25 -17.83
CA GLN A 243 -14.15 56.97 -17.72
C GLN A 243 -14.41 58.49 -17.79
N ILE A 244 -13.95 59.22 -16.77
CA ILE A 244 -14.03 60.69 -16.79
C ILE A 244 -13.14 61.18 -17.93
N PRO A 245 -13.62 62.00 -18.88
CA PRO A 245 -12.77 62.53 -19.94
C PRO A 245 -11.77 63.55 -19.38
N THR A 246 -10.58 63.62 -19.98
CA THR A 246 -9.62 64.69 -19.65
C THR A 246 -10.18 66.00 -20.20
N PRO A 247 -10.40 67.03 -19.36
CA PRO A 247 -10.91 68.31 -19.82
C PRO A 247 -9.93 68.93 -20.81
N THR A 248 -10.44 69.38 -21.96
CA THR A 248 -9.64 70.16 -22.92
C THR A 248 -9.69 71.61 -22.49
N LEU A 249 -8.54 72.17 -22.14
CA LEU A 249 -8.45 73.58 -21.79
C LEU A 249 -8.90 74.45 -22.97
N PRO A 250 -9.70 75.51 -22.75
CA PRO A 250 -9.95 76.49 -23.81
C PRO A 250 -8.58 77.03 -24.29
N PRO A 251 -8.41 77.34 -25.60
CA PRO A 251 -7.17 77.92 -26.09
C PRO A 251 -6.99 79.34 -25.52
N PRO A 252 -5.74 79.79 -25.26
CA PRO A 252 -5.51 81.17 -24.84
C PRO A 252 -5.94 82.12 -25.97
N PRO A 253 -6.62 83.24 -25.65
CA PRO A 253 -6.86 84.31 -26.60
C PRO A 253 -5.54 84.67 -27.29
N SER A 254 -5.60 84.98 -28.58
CA SER A 254 -4.40 85.33 -29.35
C SER A 254 -3.68 86.48 -28.65
N GLU A 255 -2.44 86.25 -28.23
CA GLU A 255 -1.61 87.30 -27.66
C GLU A 255 -1.35 88.34 -28.75
N THR A 256 -2.05 89.47 -28.70
CA THR A 256 -1.49 90.69 -29.27
C THR A 256 -0.17 90.93 -28.53
N ASP A 257 0.92 91.16 -29.29
CA ASP A 257 2.36 91.37 -28.96
C ASP A 257 2.73 92.16 -27.67
N PHE A 258 1.75 92.61 -26.91
CA PHE A 258 1.84 93.45 -25.72
C PHE A 258 2.60 92.81 -24.55
N MET A 259 2.55 91.48 -24.39
CA MET A 259 3.25 90.76 -23.32
C MET A 259 4.75 90.54 -23.59
N LEU A 260 5.18 90.56 -24.87
CA LEU A 260 6.59 90.39 -25.24
C LEU A 260 7.47 91.61 -24.92
N GLN A 261 6.88 92.74 -24.52
CA GLN A 261 7.63 93.93 -24.08
C GLN A 261 8.01 93.95 -22.59
N VAL A 262 7.36 93.18 -21.72
CA VAL A 262 7.60 93.25 -20.25
C VAL A 262 8.75 92.35 -19.80
N PHE A 263 9.08 91.30 -20.56
CA PHE A 263 10.18 90.38 -20.25
C PHE A 263 11.33 90.45 -21.28
N GLN A 264 11.70 91.65 -21.73
CA GLN A 264 13.03 91.82 -22.30
C GLN A 264 14.08 91.86 -21.17
N PRO A 265 15.08 90.96 -21.15
CA PRO A 265 16.22 91.15 -20.26
C PRO A 265 16.96 92.41 -20.70
N THR A 266 17.11 93.35 -19.77
CA THR A 266 17.97 94.53 -19.95
C THR A 266 19.40 94.05 -20.22
N PRO A 267 20.05 94.41 -21.33
CA PRO A 267 21.40 93.94 -21.61
C PRO A 267 22.37 94.89 -20.90
N SER A 268 22.67 94.69 -19.62
CA SER A 268 23.91 95.23 -19.06
C SER A 268 24.37 94.52 -17.80
N LEU A 269 25.68 94.28 -17.78
CA LEU A 269 26.56 93.94 -16.65
C LEU A 269 26.64 92.46 -16.26
N VAL A 270 27.65 91.82 -16.86
CA VAL A 270 28.31 90.59 -16.39
C VAL A 270 28.87 90.83 -14.98
N PRO A 271 28.46 90.10 -13.94
CA PRO A 271 29.17 90.11 -12.66
C PRO A 271 30.39 89.19 -12.78
N ARG A 272 31.57 89.79 -12.84
CA ARG A 272 32.86 89.12 -12.72
C ARG A 272 33.03 88.64 -11.28
N MET A 273 32.98 87.32 -11.04
CA MET A 273 33.37 86.73 -9.77
C MET A 273 34.85 86.31 -9.81
N PRO A 274 35.68 86.70 -8.83
CA PRO A 274 37.02 86.16 -8.67
C PRO A 274 36.99 84.89 -7.78
N PHE A 275 37.97 84.02 -8.01
CA PHE A 275 38.39 82.84 -7.23
C PHE A 275 37.86 81.47 -7.64
N SER A 276 38.84 80.60 -7.93
CA SER A 276 38.75 79.17 -8.23
C SER A 276 38.80 78.34 -6.94
N ILE A 277 37.87 77.39 -6.75
CA ILE A 277 38.02 76.33 -5.74
C ILE A 277 37.59 74.98 -6.34
N GLY A 278 38.58 74.09 -6.45
CA GLY A 278 38.54 72.66 -6.10
C GLY A 278 37.42 71.76 -6.67
N GLN A 279 37.81 70.89 -7.59
CA GLN A 279 37.06 69.69 -7.98
C GLN A 279 36.88 68.71 -6.80
N VAL A 280 35.65 68.21 -6.59
CA VAL A 280 35.38 66.90 -5.98
C VAL A 280 34.21 66.28 -6.76
N PRO A 281 34.33 65.06 -7.33
CA PRO A 281 33.23 64.46 -8.08
C PRO A 281 32.29 63.70 -7.12
N THR A 282 31.04 64.15 -7.03
CA THR A 282 29.93 63.31 -6.54
C THR A 282 28.86 63.31 -7.62
N ALA A 283 28.77 62.20 -8.35
CA ALA A 283 27.76 61.98 -9.36
C ALA A 283 26.40 61.72 -8.68
N MET A 284 25.56 62.74 -8.59
CA MET A 284 24.11 62.57 -8.42
C MET A 284 23.49 62.91 -9.78
N VAL A 285 23.17 61.87 -10.56
CA VAL A 285 22.39 62.02 -11.79
C VAL A 285 20.92 62.13 -11.37
N MET A 286 20.40 63.35 -11.44
CA MET A 286 18.97 63.60 -11.58
C MET A 286 18.62 63.52 -13.06
N PRO A 287 17.64 62.70 -13.50
CA PRO A 287 17.12 62.80 -14.86
C PRO A 287 16.24 64.05 -14.95
N SER A 288 16.78 65.08 -15.60
CA SER A 288 16.03 66.24 -16.04
C SER A 288 14.95 65.80 -17.04
N ALA A 289 13.72 66.23 -16.77
CA ALA A 289 12.64 66.21 -17.74
C ALA A 289 12.99 67.14 -18.91
N ASP A 290 12.79 66.66 -20.14
CA ASP A 290 12.46 67.52 -21.28
C ASP A 290 11.28 66.86 -22.03
N PRO A 291 10.27 67.63 -22.48
CA PRO A 291 8.96 67.11 -22.83
C PRO A 291 8.77 67.14 -24.35
N ARG A 292 8.84 66.01 -25.06
CA ARG A 292 8.02 65.77 -26.28
C ARG A 292 7.96 64.28 -26.63
N ALA A 293 6.75 63.88 -27.05
CA ALA A 293 6.37 62.61 -27.66
C ALA A 293 6.17 61.39 -26.74
N LEU A 294 5.09 61.40 -25.95
CA LEU A 294 4.39 60.17 -25.58
C LEU A 294 3.22 59.94 -26.54
N SER A 295 3.52 59.41 -27.71
CA SER A 295 2.53 58.67 -28.51
C SER A 295 2.56 57.22 -28.05
N PHE A 296 1.54 56.79 -27.32
CA PHE A 296 1.32 55.37 -27.05
C PHE A 296 0.49 54.76 -28.19
N PRO A 297 0.97 53.74 -28.92
CA PRO A 297 0.09 52.90 -29.70
C PRO A 297 -0.66 51.95 -28.76
N ILE A 298 -1.97 51.95 -28.89
CA ILE A 298 -2.84 50.87 -28.43
C ILE A 298 -2.44 49.59 -29.17
N LEU A 299 -2.10 48.51 -28.46
CA LEU A 299 -2.10 47.17 -29.03
C LEU A 299 -2.78 46.20 -28.07
N ASN A 300 -3.91 45.67 -28.54
CA ASN A 300 -4.56 44.48 -28.02
C ASN A 300 -3.84 43.21 -28.57
N PRO A 301 -4.03 42.03 -27.96
CA PRO A 301 -3.08 40.93 -28.02
C PRO A 301 -3.24 40.04 -29.26
N ALA A 302 -2.12 39.61 -29.83
CA ALA A 302 -2.05 38.45 -30.70
C ALA A 302 -0.79 37.64 -30.40
N LEU A 303 -1.00 36.34 -30.22
CA LEU A 303 -0.02 35.27 -30.06
C LEU A 303 1.11 35.36 -31.11
N SER A 304 2.36 35.09 -30.70
CA SER A 304 3.19 33.97 -31.21
C SER A 304 4.67 34.10 -30.79
N GLN A 305 5.21 32.97 -30.38
CA GLN A 305 6.59 32.66 -29.98
C GLN A 305 7.60 32.83 -31.16
N PRO A 306 8.91 33.00 -30.90
CA PRO A 306 9.83 31.88 -31.21
C PRO A 306 11.10 31.74 -30.31
N SER A 307 11.50 30.47 -30.11
CA SER A 307 12.86 29.88 -30.04
C SER A 307 13.98 30.41 -29.08
N GLN A 308 14.19 29.67 -27.97
CA GLN A 308 15.41 29.03 -27.36
C GLN A 308 16.85 29.42 -27.82
N PRO A 309 17.96 29.13 -27.07
CA PRO A 309 18.12 28.31 -25.84
C PRO A 309 19.07 28.86 -24.74
N SER A 310 19.01 28.30 -23.52
CA SER A 310 20.17 28.12 -22.60
C SER A 310 19.90 27.10 -21.47
N PRO A 311 20.95 26.44 -20.90
CA PRO A 311 20.90 25.11 -20.28
C PRO A 311 20.74 25.10 -18.73
N PRO A 312 20.64 23.91 -18.08
CA PRO A 312 19.84 23.72 -16.86
C PRO A 312 20.67 23.48 -15.58
N LEU A 313 20.03 23.63 -14.41
CA LEU A 313 20.38 22.98 -13.13
C LEU A 313 19.14 22.98 -12.19
N PRO A 314 19.08 22.12 -11.15
CA PRO A 314 18.23 20.92 -11.15
C PRO A 314 16.95 21.05 -10.31
N GLY A 315 15.96 20.21 -10.64
CA GLY A 315 14.69 20.10 -9.94
C GLY A 315 14.69 19.11 -8.78
N SER A 316 13.85 19.40 -7.79
CA SER A 316 13.31 18.45 -6.83
C SER A 316 11.78 18.58 -6.78
N GLN A 317 11.16 17.41 -6.63
CA GLN A 317 9.73 17.07 -6.62
C GLN A 317 8.93 17.91 -5.60
N GLY A 318 7.65 18.27 -5.79
CA GLY A 318 6.60 17.67 -6.59
C GLY A 318 5.67 16.82 -5.71
N ARG A 319 4.56 17.41 -5.21
CA ARG A 319 3.34 16.68 -4.83
C ARG A 319 2.13 17.63 -4.75
N ASN A 320 1.19 17.43 -5.67
CA ASN A 320 -0.18 17.93 -5.61
C ASN A 320 -1.14 16.74 -5.69
N SER A 321 -2.20 16.83 -4.89
CA SER A 321 -3.46 16.07 -4.94
C SER A 321 -4.23 16.35 -6.25
N PRO A 322 -5.31 15.61 -6.56
CA PRO A 322 -6.64 16.15 -6.21
C PRO A 322 -7.77 15.12 -5.96
N GLY A 323 -8.80 15.57 -5.23
CA GLY A 323 -10.19 15.59 -5.74
C GLY A 323 -11.14 14.43 -5.42
N LEU A 324 -12.01 14.65 -4.44
CA LEU A 324 -13.23 13.89 -4.12
C LEU A 324 -14.42 14.25 -5.03
N VAL A 325 -15.29 13.28 -5.33
CA VAL A 325 -16.75 13.47 -5.48
C VAL A 325 -17.47 12.33 -4.76
N SER A 326 -18.43 12.72 -3.91
CA SER A 326 -19.37 11.89 -3.14
C SER A 326 -20.75 11.99 -3.84
N LEU A 327 -21.64 10.99 -3.84
CA LEU A 327 -22.66 10.80 -2.80
C LEU A 327 -23.68 9.67 -3.14
N VAL A 328 -24.32 9.15 -2.08
CA VAL A 328 -25.63 8.46 -1.95
C VAL A 328 -25.72 6.93 -2.19
N GLY A 329 -25.81 6.17 -1.08
CA GLY A 329 -27.09 5.71 -0.49
C GLY A 329 -27.91 4.56 -1.14
N ALA A 330 -27.80 3.39 -0.51
CA ALA A 330 -28.83 2.37 -0.20
C ALA A 330 -29.38 1.36 -1.26
N HIS A 331 -29.65 0.17 -0.72
CA HIS A 331 -30.59 -0.93 -1.09
C HIS A 331 -29.96 -2.26 -1.53
N GLY A 332 -30.26 -3.32 -0.75
CA GLY A 332 -29.95 -4.73 -1.02
C GLY A 332 -30.89 -5.38 -2.04
N PRO A 333 -30.62 -6.64 -2.46
CA PRO A 333 -31.25 -7.23 -3.65
C PRO A 333 -32.45 -8.12 -3.32
N HIS A 334 -33.54 -7.94 -4.07
CA HIS A 334 -34.59 -8.96 -4.26
C HIS A 334 -35.06 -8.95 -5.73
N ALA A 335 -35.46 -10.13 -6.21
CA ALA A 335 -35.57 -10.52 -7.61
C ALA A 335 -36.95 -10.25 -8.27
N ALA A 336 -36.90 -9.83 -9.56
CA ALA A 336 -37.77 -10.13 -10.74
C ALA A 336 -39.33 -9.98 -10.69
N PRO A 337 -40.10 -10.00 -11.82
CA PRO A 337 -39.81 -9.83 -13.27
C PRO A 337 -40.79 -8.90 -14.07
N ALA A 338 -40.42 -8.65 -15.33
CA ALA A 338 -41.20 -8.43 -16.58
C ALA A 338 -42.59 -7.73 -16.61
N SER A 339 -42.74 -6.70 -17.46
CA SER A 339 -43.76 -6.66 -18.53
C SER A 339 -43.46 -5.58 -19.58
N SER A 340 -43.86 -5.88 -20.82
CA SER A 340 -43.53 -5.21 -22.09
C SER A 340 -44.55 -4.14 -22.47
N ILE A 341 -44.11 -2.99 -23.03
CA ILE A 341 -44.88 -2.16 -24.00
C ILE A 341 -43.90 -1.43 -24.97
N PRO A 342 -44.14 -1.41 -26.30
CA PRO A 342 -43.27 -0.77 -27.32
C PRO A 342 -43.57 0.73 -27.57
N PRO A 343 -42.71 1.49 -28.29
CA PRO A 343 -42.91 2.93 -28.55
C PRO A 343 -43.66 3.19 -29.87
N PRO A 344 -44.27 4.39 -30.06
CA PRO A 344 -44.84 4.78 -31.34
C PRO A 344 -43.79 5.42 -32.28
N PRO A 345 -43.91 5.25 -33.62
CA PRO A 345 -42.97 5.78 -34.61
C PRO A 345 -43.46 7.06 -35.30
N GLY A 346 -42.51 7.90 -35.73
CA GLY A 346 -42.64 8.74 -36.92
C GLY A 346 -42.45 10.24 -36.71
N LEU A 347 -41.31 10.78 -37.16
CA LEU A 347 -41.19 11.82 -38.19
C LEU A 347 -39.71 11.93 -38.59
N GLY A 348 -39.44 11.91 -39.91
CA GLY A 348 -38.10 12.01 -40.50
C GLY A 348 -37.41 13.34 -40.17
N GLY A 349 -36.12 13.54 -40.38
CA GLY A 349 -35.13 12.84 -41.18
C GLY A 349 -34.13 13.91 -41.61
N LEU A 350 -32.86 13.80 -41.23
CA LEU A 350 -31.73 14.55 -41.81
C LEU A 350 -30.45 13.76 -41.53
N LYS A 351 -29.61 13.65 -42.57
CA LYS A 351 -28.42 12.79 -42.64
C LYS A 351 -27.19 13.42 -41.96
N THR A 352 -26.58 12.64 -41.05
CA THR A 352 -25.13 12.48 -40.73
C THR A 352 -24.33 13.68 -40.19
N PRO A 353 -23.29 13.47 -39.33
CA PRO A 353 -22.40 12.31 -39.27
C PRO A 353 -22.27 11.61 -37.91
N ALA A 354 -21.74 10.40 -37.98
CA ALA A 354 -21.57 9.42 -36.92
C ALA A 354 -20.95 9.98 -35.63
N GLU A 355 -21.73 9.95 -34.56
CA GLU A 355 -21.25 10.01 -33.19
C GLU A 355 -20.87 8.58 -32.74
N PRO A 356 -19.70 8.36 -32.11
CA PRO A 356 -19.24 7.03 -31.78
C PRO A 356 -20.19 6.39 -30.77
N ARG A 357 -20.76 5.24 -31.15
CA ARG A 357 -21.48 4.35 -30.25
C ARG A 357 -20.67 4.22 -28.95
N ARG A 358 -21.31 4.48 -27.80
CA ARG A 358 -20.74 4.10 -26.50
C ARG A 358 -20.33 2.62 -26.59
N PRO A 359 -19.05 2.28 -26.39
CA PRO A 359 -18.62 0.90 -26.48
C PRO A 359 -19.33 0.11 -25.39
N GLN A 360 -19.80 -1.09 -25.74
CA GLN A 360 -20.32 -2.06 -24.77
C GLN A 360 -19.23 -2.29 -23.70
N PRO A 361 -19.57 -2.66 -22.46
CA PRO A 361 -18.59 -2.92 -21.41
C PRO A 361 -17.49 -3.91 -21.83
N VAL A 362 -17.82 -4.79 -22.77
CA VAL A 362 -16.93 -5.79 -23.38
C VAL A 362 -15.85 -5.14 -24.27
N ASP A 363 -16.21 -4.14 -25.09
CA ASP A 363 -15.28 -3.43 -25.98
C ASP A 363 -14.21 -2.63 -25.22
N LYS A 364 -14.58 -2.09 -24.04
CA LYS A 364 -13.64 -1.34 -23.18
C LYS A 364 -12.58 -2.26 -22.56
N LEU A 365 -12.99 -3.48 -22.16
CA LEU A 365 -12.08 -4.47 -21.61
C LEU A 365 -11.11 -4.97 -22.68
N GLU A 366 -11.59 -5.24 -23.90
CA GLU A 366 -10.73 -5.66 -25.01
C GLU A 366 -9.67 -4.61 -25.35
N LYS A 367 -10.04 -3.34 -25.36
CA LYS A 367 -9.12 -2.22 -25.60
C LYS A 367 -8.08 -2.03 -24.49
N ILE A 368 -8.45 -2.34 -23.25
CA ILE A 368 -7.52 -2.37 -22.10
C ILE A 368 -6.57 -3.55 -22.22
N LEU A 369 -7.07 -4.74 -22.57
CA LEU A 369 -6.27 -5.93 -22.80
C LEU A 369 -5.27 -5.73 -23.94
N GLU A 370 -5.66 -5.10 -25.05
CA GLU A 370 -4.75 -4.79 -26.16
C GLU A 370 -3.63 -3.83 -25.76
N ARG A 371 -3.94 -2.78 -24.99
CA ARG A 371 -2.92 -1.83 -24.50
C ARG A 371 -1.95 -2.46 -23.50
N LEU A 372 -2.44 -3.38 -22.69
CA LEU A 372 -1.61 -4.13 -21.74
C LEU A 372 -0.74 -5.17 -22.47
N LEU A 373 -1.25 -5.83 -23.52
CA LEU A 373 -0.46 -6.72 -24.37
C LEU A 373 0.67 -5.98 -25.11
N ALA A 374 0.43 -4.74 -25.53
CA ALA A 374 1.46 -3.90 -26.13
C ALA A 374 2.63 -3.59 -25.17
N ARG A 375 2.38 -3.60 -23.85
CA ARG A 375 3.38 -3.33 -22.81
C ARG A 375 4.02 -4.60 -22.23
N PHE A 376 3.30 -5.73 -22.31
CA PHE A 376 3.74 -7.05 -21.86
C PHE A 376 3.54 -8.08 -22.97
N PRO A 377 4.35 -8.04 -24.05
CA PRO A 377 4.23 -8.98 -25.17
C PRO A 377 4.45 -10.44 -24.77
N GLN A 378 5.09 -10.68 -23.62
CA GLN A 378 5.30 -12.01 -23.03
C GLN A 378 4.04 -12.65 -22.41
N CYS A 379 2.91 -11.93 -22.32
CA CYS A 379 1.67 -12.45 -21.73
C CYS A 379 0.60 -12.72 -22.79
N ASN A 380 -0.25 -13.72 -22.58
CA ASN A 380 -1.41 -13.97 -23.44
C ASN A 380 -2.69 -13.32 -22.88
N LYS A 381 -3.72 -13.12 -23.71
CA LYS A 381 -5.01 -12.48 -23.31
C LYS A 381 -5.64 -13.15 -22.08
N ALA A 382 -5.55 -14.47 -21.97
CA ALA A 382 -6.13 -15.23 -20.86
C ALA A 382 -5.36 -15.02 -19.54
N GLN A 383 -4.03 -15.03 -19.58
CA GLN A 383 -3.15 -14.74 -18.43
C GLN A 383 -3.40 -13.34 -17.89
N LEU A 384 -3.48 -12.36 -18.80
CA LEU A 384 -3.72 -10.98 -18.42
C LEU A 384 -5.12 -10.78 -17.81
N THR A 385 -6.14 -11.47 -18.34
CA THR A 385 -7.50 -11.48 -17.76
C THR A 385 -7.51 -12.11 -16.38
N ASN A 386 -6.75 -13.18 -16.16
CA ASN A 386 -6.62 -13.82 -14.85
C ASN A 386 -5.94 -12.87 -13.84
N ILE A 387 -4.86 -12.20 -14.24
CA ILE A 387 -4.16 -11.23 -13.40
C ILE A 387 -5.06 -10.04 -13.08
N LEU A 388 -5.81 -9.51 -14.06
CA LEU A 388 -6.81 -8.46 -13.82
C LEU A 388 -7.87 -8.91 -12.81
N GLN A 389 -8.31 -10.16 -12.85
CA GLN A 389 -9.23 -10.73 -11.88
C GLN A 389 -8.59 -10.89 -10.49
N GLN A 390 -7.31 -11.26 -10.40
CA GLN A 390 -6.56 -11.30 -9.14
C GLN A 390 -6.39 -9.90 -8.53
N ILE A 391 -6.10 -8.89 -9.37
CA ILE A 391 -6.03 -7.49 -8.94
C ILE A 391 -7.41 -7.02 -8.47
N LYS A 392 -8.47 -7.37 -9.20
CA LYS A 392 -9.86 -7.05 -8.84
C LYS A 392 -10.27 -7.67 -7.50
N THR A 393 -9.88 -8.91 -7.23
CA THR A 393 -10.20 -9.59 -5.96
C THR A 393 -9.40 -9.03 -4.80
N ALA A 394 -8.10 -8.72 -5.01
CA ALA A 394 -7.26 -8.10 -3.98
C ALA A 394 -7.68 -6.66 -3.62
N ARG A 395 -8.16 -5.89 -4.60
CA ARG A 395 -8.53 -4.48 -4.43
C ARG A 395 -10.05 -4.23 -4.40
N THR A 396 -10.85 -5.28 -4.45
CA THR A 396 -12.33 -5.28 -4.62
C THR A 396 -12.90 -4.59 -5.86
N THR A 397 -12.21 -3.61 -6.47
CA THR A 397 -12.61 -2.92 -7.71
C THR A 397 -11.40 -2.55 -8.59
N LEU A 398 -11.61 -2.52 -9.91
CA LEU A 398 -10.66 -2.00 -10.90
C LEU A 398 -10.98 -0.55 -11.31
N ALA A 399 -12.10 0.01 -10.84
CA ALA A 399 -12.49 1.38 -11.16
C ALA A 399 -11.58 2.39 -10.44
N GLY A 400 -11.21 3.47 -11.14
CA GLY A 400 -10.34 4.52 -10.61
C GLY A 400 -8.84 4.28 -10.79
N LEU A 401 -8.43 3.19 -11.46
CA LEU A 401 -7.05 2.96 -11.88
C LEU A 401 -6.79 3.60 -13.25
N THR A 402 -5.72 4.38 -13.36
CA THR A 402 -5.18 4.78 -14.65
C THR A 402 -4.52 3.59 -15.34
N MET A 403 -4.37 3.67 -16.68
CA MET A 403 -3.68 2.61 -17.44
C MET A 403 -2.24 2.39 -17.00
N GLU A 404 -1.59 3.42 -16.46
CA GLU A 404 -0.20 3.36 -15.98
C GLU A 404 -0.11 2.57 -14.66
N GLU A 405 -1.00 2.86 -13.72
CA GLU A 405 -1.10 2.14 -12.45
C GLU A 405 -1.54 0.69 -12.67
N LEU A 406 -2.47 0.46 -13.61
CA LEU A 406 -2.92 -0.87 -13.98
C LEU A 406 -1.78 -1.71 -14.57
N ALA A 407 -0.95 -1.11 -15.44
CA ALA A 407 0.22 -1.77 -16.01
C ALA A 407 1.29 -2.08 -14.94
N GLN A 408 1.52 -1.18 -13.98
CA GLN A 408 2.44 -1.41 -12.87
C GLN A 408 1.98 -2.57 -11.97
N LEU A 409 0.67 -2.64 -11.67
CA LEU A 409 0.10 -3.72 -10.86
C LEU A 409 0.17 -5.07 -11.59
N VAL A 410 -0.07 -5.09 -12.90
CA VAL A 410 0.11 -6.29 -13.73
C VAL A 410 1.58 -6.71 -13.74
N GLY A 411 2.52 -5.78 -13.93
CA GLY A 411 3.96 -6.05 -13.89
C GLY A 411 4.42 -6.61 -12.54
N ALA A 412 3.91 -6.07 -11.42
CA ALA A 412 4.22 -6.57 -10.09
C ALA A 412 3.69 -8.00 -9.86
N ARG A 413 2.47 -8.29 -10.33
CA ARG A 413 1.88 -9.63 -10.25
C ARG A 413 2.58 -10.64 -11.15
N LEU A 414 3.05 -10.22 -12.33
CA LEU A 414 3.88 -11.06 -13.20
C LEU A 414 5.22 -11.39 -12.54
N ALA A 415 5.87 -10.40 -11.92
CA ALA A 415 7.12 -10.62 -11.17
C ALA A 415 6.92 -11.52 -9.93
N GLU A 416 5.78 -11.40 -9.24
CA GLU A 416 5.40 -12.33 -8.16
C GLU A 416 5.13 -13.74 -8.69
N GLN A 417 4.47 -13.88 -9.84
CA GLN A 417 4.21 -15.16 -10.47
C GLN A 417 5.48 -15.82 -10.99
N GLU A 418 6.42 -15.05 -11.54
CA GLU A 418 7.76 -15.51 -11.92
C GLU A 418 8.58 -15.91 -10.69
N ARG A 419 8.48 -15.16 -9.58
CA ARG A 419 9.11 -15.54 -8.30
C ARG A 419 8.47 -16.77 -7.67
N ALA A 420 7.16 -16.95 -7.80
CA ALA A 420 6.46 -18.14 -7.32
C ALA A 420 6.75 -19.37 -8.20
N ALA A 421 6.87 -19.18 -9.52
CA ALA A 421 7.28 -20.23 -10.45
C ALA A 421 8.78 -20.59 -10.29
N ALA A 422 9.65 -19.61 -10.04
CA ALA A 422 11.04 -19.80 -9.65
C ALA A 422 11.17 -20.39 -8.23
N GLY A 423 10.19 -20.15 -7.36
CA GLY A 423 10.05 -20.81 -6.05
C GLY A 423 9.48 -22.23 -6.12
N ALA A 424 8.90 -22.62 -7.27
CA ALA A 424 8.40 -23.96 -7.54
C ALA A 424 9.39 -24.82 -8.37
N GLN A 425 10.48 -24.23 -8.87
CA GLN A 425 11.66 -24.97 -9.32
C GLN A 425 12.75 -24.86 -8.26
N ALA A 426 12.94 -25.94 -7.50
CA ALA A 426 14.13 -26.12 -6.68
C ALA A 426 15.39 -25.87 -7.54
N PRO A 427 16.28 -24.92 -7.18
CA PRO A 427 17.64 -24.93 -7.67
C PRO A 427 18.33 -26.16 -7.04
N PRO A 428 19.26 -26.82 -7.76
CA PRO A 428 19.87 -28.04 -7.26
C PRO A 428 20.69 -27.74 -6.00
N ALA A 429 20.33 -28.41 -4.90
CA ALA A 429 21.12 -28.60 -3.68
C ALA A 429 21.43 -27.37 -2.80
N CYS A 430 20.42 -26.65 -2.31
CA CYS A 430 20.60 -25.86 -1.09
C CYS A 430 20.76 -26.82 0.11
N LYS A 431 22.01 -27.12 0.48
CA LYS A 431 22.35 -27.94 1.64
C LYS A 431 22.57 -27.05 2.87
N LEU A 432 22.13 -27.52 4.05
CA LEU A 432 22.33 -26.81 5.32
C LEU A 432 23.74 -27.08 5.85
N CYS A 433 24.33 -26.07 6.49
CA CYS A 433 25.59 -26.20 7.21
C CYS A 433 25.37 -27.10 8.43
N LEU A 434 26.16 -28.17 8.57
CA LEU A 434 26.06 -29.06 9.74
C LEU A 434 26.44 -28.38 11.07
N MET A 435 27.18 -27.28 11.05
CA MET A 435 27.60 -26.58 12.27
C MET A 435 26.54 -25.61 12.79
N CYS A 436 25.98 -24.78 11.90
CA CYS A 436 25.09 -23.68 12.28
C CYS A 436 23.64 -23.87 11.82
N GLN A 437 23.36 -24.94 11.07
CA GLN A 437 22.04 -25.29 10.53
C GLN A 437 21.41 -24.21 9.63
N LYS A 438 22.22 -23.30 9.09
CA LYS A 438 21.79 -22.28 8.12
C LYS A 438 22.10 -22.73 6.69
N LEU A 439 21.36 -22.17 5.73
CA LEU A 439 21.54 -22.42 4.31
C LEU A 439 22.96 -22.02 3.87
N VAL A 440 23.62 -22.86 3.09
CA VAL A 440 24.95 -22.57 2.51
C VAL A 440 24.78 -22.30 1.03
N GLN A 441 25.22 -21.13 0.57
CA GLN A 441 25.30 -20.86 -0.87
C GLN A 441 26.48 -21.66 -1.47
N PRO A 442 26.38 -22.17 -2.71
CA PRO A 442 27.44 -22.96 -3.34
C PRO A 442 28.83 -22.30 -3.34
N SER A 443 28.90 -20.97 -3.37
CA SER A 443 30.12 -20.16 -3.29
C SER A 443 30.76 -20.13 -1.89
N GLU A 444 29.98 -20.41 -0.85
CA GLU A 444 30.36 -20.34 0.57
C GLU A 444 30.62 -21.72 1.19
N VAL A 445 30.40 -22.80 0.42
CA VAL A 445 30.72 -24.17 0.82
C VAL A 445 32.24 -24.34 0.92
N HIS A 446 32.71 -24.87 2.04
CA HIS A 446 34.11 -25.28 2.16
C HIS A 446 34.35 -26.57 1.37
N PRO A 447 35.34 -26.62 0.44
CA PRO A 447 35.65 -27.83 -0.30
C PRO A 447 36.18 -28.92 0.64
N MET A 448 35.56 -30.09 0.64
CA MET A 448 36.00 -31.24 1.43
C MET A 448 36.00 -32.51 0.57
N ALA A 449 36.82 -33.49 0.94
CA ALA A 449 36.85 -34.81 0.29
C ALA A 449 35.61 -35.68 0.56
N CYS A 450 34.65 -35.18 1.36
CA CYS A 450 33.41 -35.87 1.73
C CYS A 450 32.18 -35.05 1.30
N ALA A 451 31.00 -35.67 1.32
CA ALA A 451 29.75 -35.06 0.86
C ALA A 451 29.10 -34.07 1.85
N HIS A 452 29.70 -33.84 3.02
CA HIS A 452 29.19 -32.94 4.05
C HIS A 452 29.33 -31.47 3.66
N VAL A 453 28.42 -30.63 4.16
CA VAL A 453 28.36 -29.22 3.80
C VAL A 453 28.52 -28.35 5.03
N LEU A 454 29.49 -27.44 4.97
CA LEU A 454 29.85 -26.48 6.00
C LEU A 454 30.19 -25.14 5.34
N HIS A 455 29.89 -24.03 6.02
CA HIS A 455 30.40 -22.71 5.62
C HIS A 455 31.91 -22.65 5.81
N LYS A 456 32.62 -21.96 4.90
CA LYS A 456 34.06 -21.63 5.03
C LYS A 456 34.40 -20.97 6.36
N GLU A 457 33.52 -20.12 6.88
CA GLU A 457 33.73 -19.44 8.17
C GLU A 457 33.42 -20.32 9.37
N CYS A 458 32.42 -21.21 9.26
CA CYS A 458 32.11 -22.15 10.33
C CYS A 458 33.25 -23.14 10.55
N ILE A 459 33.82 -23.71 9.49
CA ILE A 459 34.94 -24.66 9.63
C ILE A 459 36.22 -23.99 10.13
N LYS A 460 36.51 -22.74 9.76
CA LYS A 460 37.69 -22.01 10.27
C LYS A 460 37.70 -21.90 11.79
N PHE A 461 36.54 -21.70 12.41
CA PHE A 461 36.41 -21.63 13.87
C PHE A 461 36.73 -22.98 14.55
N TRP A 462 36.60 -24.09 13.80
CA TRP A 462 36.92 -25.43 14.26
C TRP A 462 38.37 -25.83 13.93
N ALA A 463 38.84 -25.51 12.73
CA ALA A 463 40.17 -25.85 12.22
C ALA A 463 41.33 -25.11 12.93
N GLN A 464 41.05 -24.08 13.74
CA GLN A 464 42.06 -23.46 14.61
C GLN A 464 42.74 -24.46 15.57
N ASN A 465 42.12 -25.62 15.82
CA ASN A 465 42.65 -26.65 16.74
C ASN A 465 43.25 -27.88 16.03
N THR A 466 43.14 -28.01 14.71
CA THR A 466 43.61 -29.18 13.95
C THR A 466 44.08 -28.76 12.57
N THR A 467 45.35 -28.99 12.26
CA THR A 467 46.05 -28.54 11.04
C THR A 467 45.61 -29.22 9.74
N ASN A 468 44.49 -29.94 9.73
CA ASN A 468 44.03 -30.71 8.59
C ASN A 468 42.62 -30.27 8.19
N ASP A 469 42.39 -30.09 6.88
CA ASP A 469 41.09 -29.81 6.24
C ASP A 469 40.13 -31.03 6.29
N SER A 470 40.16 -31.80 7.38
CA SER A 470 39.35 -32.99 7.58
C SER A 470 37.99 -32.67 8.19
N CYS A 471 36.96 -33.35 7.70
CA CYS A 471 35.58 -33.11 8.13
C CYS A 471 35.32 -33.63 9.56
N PRO A 472 34.87 -32.79 10.52
CA PRO A 472 34.63 -33.19 11.92
C PRO A 472 33.55 -34.27 12.10
N PHE A 473 32.66 -34.41 11.11
CA PHE A 473 31.49 -35.28 11.16
C PHE A 473 31.69 -36.61 10.39
N CYS A 474 32.89 -36.85 9.84
CA CYS A 474 33.20 -38.11 9.16
C CYS A 474 33.88 -39.10 10.12
N PRO A 475 33.34 -40.32 10.30
CA PRO A 475 33.96 -41.34 11.14
C PRO A 475 35.20 -42.02 10.52
N THR A 476 35.48 -41.79 9.23
CA THR A 476 36.50 -42.52 8.45
C THR A 476 37.80 -41.77 8.17
N LEU A 477 37.99 -40.56 8.73
CA LEU A 477 39.19 -39.73 8.56
C LEU A 477 39.62 -39.10 9.90
N LYS A 478 39.72 -39.93 10.95
CA LYS A 478 40.48 -39.61 12.15
C LYS A 478 41.87 -40.18 12.06
#